data_AF-A0A109HRG6-F1
#
_entry.id   AF-A0A109HRG6-F1
#
_cell.length_a   1.000
_cell.length_b   1.000
_cell.length_c   1.000
_cell.angle_alpha   90.00
_cell.angle_beta   90.00
_cell.angle_gamma   90.00
#
_symmetry.space_group_name_H-M   'P 1'
#
loop_
_entity.id
_entity.type
_entity.pdbx_description
1 polymer ?
#
loop_
_entity_poly.entity_id
_entity_poly.type
_entity_poly.pdbx_seq_one_letter_code
_entity_poly.pdbx_strand_id
1 'polypeptide(L)'
;MSNIDFDIVITPEGKQREQHESFLVGVSAWLDSTAKSRGYDNIVSCASYANSTDAQFRAEAAAAVAWRDAVYRKLYELQANAPEGVTTLEQVIDLLPQPQAFGWPV
;
A
#
# COMPACT_ATOMS: atom_id res chain seq x y z
N MET A 1 14.31 38.10 16.04
CA MET A 1 14.27 36.62 16.00
C MET A 1 12.84 36.24 15.67
N SER A 2 12.59 35.73 14.45
CA SER A 2 11.25 35.33 14.03
C SER A 2 10.86 34.09 14.82
N ASN A 3 9.84 34.17 15.66
CA ASN A 3 9.28 33.00 16.32
C ASN A 3 8.68 32.12 15.22
N ILE A 4 9.28 30.94 15.02
CA ILE A 4 8.65 29.89 14.23
C ILE A 4 7.43 29.47 15.03
N ASP A 5 6.25 29.67 14.45
CA ASP A 5 4.98 29.33 15.07
C ASP A 5 4.87 27.80 15.10
N PHE A 6 5.15 27.17 16.24
CA PHE A 6 5.08 25.71 16.40
C PHE A 6 3.67 25.17 16.16
N ASP A 7 2.64 26.03 16.23
CA ASP A 7 1.26 25.68 15.88
C ASP A 7 1.10 25.35 14.39
N ILE A 8 1.96 25.87 13.49
CA ILE A 8 1.97 25.49 12.05
C ILE A 8 2.45 24.03 11.88
N VAL A 9 3.31 23.55 12.78
CA VAL A 9 3.88 22.19 12.70
C VAL A 9 2.90 21.14 13.24
N ILE A 10 1.99 21.51 14.16
CA ILE A 10 1.00 20.60 14.77
C ILE A 10 -0.44 21.13 14.51
N THR A 11 -0.75 21.50 13.27
CA THR A 11 -2.13 21.76 12.86
C THR A 11 -2.90 20.45 12.65
N PRO A 12 -4.26 20.45 12.71
CA PRO A 12 -5.07 19.30 12.31
C PRO A 12 -4.76 18.78 10.90
N GLU A 13 -4.39 19.69 9.99
CA GLU A 13 -3.96 19.37 8.63
C GLU A 13 -2.60 18.65 8.60
N GLY A 14 -1.63 19.11 9.41
CA GLY A 14 -0.33 18.46 9.57
C GLY A 14 -0.45 17.04 10.12
N LYS A 15 -1.31 16.85 11.13
CA LYS A 15 -1.57 15.53 11.72
C LYS A 15 -2.26 14.55 10.76
N GLN A 16 -3.22 15.03 9.98
CA GLN A 16 -3.86 14.22 8.94
C GLN A 16 -2.87 13.79 7.85
N ARG A 17 -2.00 14.71 7.42
CA ARG A 17 -0.96 14.41 6.45
C ARG A 17 0.03 13.36 6.95
N GLU A 18 0.51 13.49 8.19
CA GLU A 18 1.40 12.50 8.82
C GLU A 18 0.75 11.12 8.89
N GLN A 19 -0.54 11.07 9.24
CA GLN A 19 -1.31 9.82 9.25
C GLN A 19 -1.45 9.21 7.84
N HIS A 20 -1.71 10.02 6.81
CA HIS A 20 -1.77 9.55 5.43
C HIS A 20 -0.42 8.96 4.96
N GLU A 21 0.68 9.65 5.27
CA GLU A 21 2.03 9.20 4.95
C GLU A 21 2.36 7.88 5.69
N SER A 22 1.99 7.78 6.97
CA SER A 22 2.16 6.55 7.77
C SER A 22 1.41 5.35 7.16
N PHE A 23 0.16 5.53 6.73
CA PHE A 23 -0.60 4.46 6.07
C PHE A 23 0.00 4.06 4.72
N LEU A 24 0.52 5.01 3.93
CA LEU A 24 1.19 4.68 2.67
C LEU A 24 2.42 3.80 2.90
N VAL A 25 3.25 4.15 3.88
CA VAL A 25 4.45 3.36 4.24
C VAL A 25 4.04 1.96 4.74
N GLY A 26 3.04 1.88 5.62
CA GLY A 26 2.55 0.61 6.15
C GLY A 26 1.97 -0.31 5.08
N VAL A 27 1.14 0.23 4.17
CA VAL A 27 0.56 -0.53 3.06
C VAL A 27 1.65 -0.98 2.08
N SER A 28 2.64 -0.14 1.78
CA SER A 28 3.78 -0.56 0.95
C SER A 28 4.55 -1.72 1.59
N ALA A 29 4.79 -1.68 2.90
CA ALA A 29 5.46 -2.75 3.62
C ALA A 29 4.65 -4.06 3.62
N TRP A 30 3.32 -3.98 3.70
CA TRP A 30 2.43 -5.13 3.60
C TRP A 30 2.44 -5.78 2.20
N LEU A 31 2.40 -4.96 1.14
CA LEU A 31 2.57 -5.42 -0.24
C LEU A 31 3.91 -6.14 -0.42
N ASP A 32 4.98 -5.56 0.12
CA ASP A 32 6.33 -6.14 0.04
C ASP A 32 6.44 -7.46 0.81
N SER A 33 5.86 -7.54 2.01
CA SER A 33 5.82 -8.78 2.82
C SER A 33 5.13 -9.92 2.06
N THR A 34 4.04 -9.61 1.37
CA THR A 34 3.31 -10.60 0.56
C THR A 34 4.17 -11.11 -0.59
N ALA A 35 4.87 -10.23 -1.31
CA ALA A 35 5.80 -10.63 -2.36
C ALA A 35 7.00 -11.43 -1.81
N LYS A 36 7.52 -11.07 -0.63
CA LYS A 36 8.61 -11.80 0.05
C LYS A 36 8.24 -13.22 0.41
N SER A 37 6.98 -13.47 0.80
CA SER A 37 6.50 -14.84 1.06
C SER A 37 6.59 -15.76 -0.18
N ARG A 38 6.72 -15.18 -1.38
CA ARG A 38 6.87 -15.86 -2.66
C ARG A 38 8.31 -15.85 -3.21
N GLY A 39 9.27 -15.36 -2.42
CA GLY A 39 10.69 -15.36 -2.79
C GLY A 39 11.19 -14.12 -3.53
N TYR A 40 10.40 -13.04 -3.62
CA TYR A 40 10.83 -11.76 -4.18
C TYR A 40 11.37 -10.81 -3.11
N ASP A 41 12.20 -9.83 -3.50
CA ASP A 41 12.70 -8.82 -2.55
C ASP A 41 11.60 -7.86 -2.06
N ASN A 42 10.64 -7.54 -2.94
CA ASN A 42 9.53 -6.61 -2.70
C ASN A 42 8.49 -6.73 -3.83
N ILE A 43 7.37 -5.99 -3.74
CA ILE A 43 6.30 -6.05 -4.75
C ILE A 43 6.76 -5.56 -6.12
N VAL A 44 7.71 -4.62 -6.17
CA VAL A 44 8.28 -4.07 -7.42
C VAL A 44 9.13 -5.11 -8.14
N SER A 45 9.93 -5.88 -7.40
CA SER A 45 10.73 -7.00 -7.91
C SER A 45 9.83 -8.06 -8.55
N CYS A 46 8.74 -8.45 -7.89
CA CYS A 46 7.73 -9.34 -8.47
C CYS A 46 7.11 -8.75 -9.74
N ALA A 47 6.63 -7.51 -9.68
CA ALA A 47 6.01 -6.82 -10.82
C ALA A 47 6.95 -6.64 -12.02
N SER A 48 8.27 -6.58 -11.81
CA SER A 48 9.26 -6.42 -12.89
C SER A 48 9.21 -7.55 -13.93
N TYR A 49 8.72 -8.74 -13.55
CA TYR A 49 8.59 -9.90 -14.42
C TYR A 49 7.34 -9.88 -15.32
N ALA A 50 6.61 -8.75 -15.41
CA ALA A 50 5.39 -8.64 -16.21
C ALA A 50 5.57 -9.04 -17.69
N ASN A 51 6.78 -8.92 -18.23
CA ASN A 51 7.14 -9.33 -19.59
C ASN A 51 8.12 -10.52 -19.64
N SER A 52 8.23 -11.29 -18.56
CA SER A 52 9.11 -12.46 -18.50
C SER A 52 8.74 -13.49 -19.56
N THR A 53 9.75 -14.14 -20.15
CA THR A 53 9.58 -15.32 -21.01
C THR A 53 9.13 -16.54 -20.21
N ASP A 54 9.47 -16.60 -18.92
CA ASP A 54 8.98 -17.61 -18.00
C ASP A 54 7.49 -17.38 -17.68
N ALA A 55 6.68 -18.43 -17.88
CA ALA A 55 5.23 -18.34 -17.72
C ALA A 55 4.79 -18.16 -16.26
N GLN A 56 5.51 -18.75 -15.30
CA GLN A 56 5.19 -18.63 -13.89
C GLN A 56 5.49 -17.21 -13.41
N PHE A 57 6.69 -16.70 -13.65
CA PHE A 57 7.06 -15.34 -13.24
C PHE A 57 6.16 -14.27 -13.86
N ARG A 58 5.76 -14.45 -15.12
CA ARG A 58 4.82 -13.53 -15.77
C ARG A 58 3.43 -13.57 -15.13
N ALA A 59 2.92 -14.75 -14.78
CA ALA A 59 1.62 -14.89 -14.13
C ALA A 59 1.62 -14.28 -12.72
N GLU A 60 2.68 -14.49 -11.96
CA GLU A 60 2.85 -13.88 -10.64
C GLU A 60 2.95 -12.36 -10.72
N ALA A 61 3.73 -11.83 -11.65
CA ALA A 61 3.84 -10.39 -11.87
C ALA A 61 2.48 -9.75 -12.26
N ALA A 62 1.68 -10.44 -13.10
CA ALA A 62 0.35 -9.97 -13.47
C ALA A 62 -0.58 -9.87 -12.24
N ALA A 63 -0.59 -10.90 -11.38
CA ALA A 63 -1.35 -10.89 -10.13
C ALA A 63 -0.86 -9.79 -9.17
N ALA A 64 0.45 -9.63 -9.03
CA ALA A 64 1.08 -8.61 -8.20
C ALA A 64 0.71 -7.19 -8.63
N VAL A 65 0.79 -6.89 -9.92
CA VAL A 65 0.43 -5.57 -10.48
C VAL A 65 -1.06 -5.31 -10.28
N ALA A 66 -1.92 -6.25 -10.65
CA ALA A 66 -3.37 -6.09 -10.51
C ALA A 66 -3.77 -5.84 -9.05
N TRP A 67 -3.18 -6.59 -8.12
CA TRP A 67 -3.42 -6.41 -6.69
C TRP A 67 -2.92 -5.07 -6.17
N ARG A 68 -1.65 -4.73 -6.43
CA ARG A 68 -1.05 -3.46 -6.01
C ARG A 68 -1.85 -2.26 -6.49
N ASP A 69 -2.29 -2.28 -7.75
CA ASP A 69 -3.06 -1.19 -8.35
C ASP A 69 -4.44 -1.06 -7.68
N ALA A 70 -5.11 -2.18 -7.36
CA ALA A 70 -6.37 -2.18 -6.64
C ALA A 70 -6.21 -1.66 -5.19
N VAL A 71 -5.14 -2.07 -4.51
CA VAL A 71 -4.79 -1.63 -3.16
C VAL A 71 -4.58 -0.12 -3.11
N TYR A 72 -3.71 0.43 -3.96
CA TYR A 72 -3.45 1.88 -3.93
C TYR A 72 -4.67 2.69 -4.34
N ARG A 73 -5.45 2.24 -5.33
CA ARG A 73 -6.72 2.90 -5.69
C ARG A 73 -7.64 2.99 -4.47
N LYS A 74 -7.83 1.88 -3.75
CA LYS A 74 -8.69 1.86 -2.57
C LYS A 74 -8.12 2.68 -1.42
N LEU A 75 -6.82 2.66 -1.20
CA LEU A 75 -6.16 3.47 -0.17
C LEU A 75 -6.38 4.97 -0.43
N TYR A 76 -6.23 5.42 -1.67
CA TYR A 76 -6.47 6.83 -2.01
C TYR A 76 -7.95 7.22 -1.86
N GLU A 77 -8.89 6.32 -2.17
CA GLU A 77 -10.32 6.54 -1.87
C GLU A 77 -10.57 6.71 -0.36
N LEU A 78 -9.93 5.87 0.48
CA LEU A 78 -10.03 5.97 1.94
C LEU A 78 -9.35 7.23 2.49
N GLN A 79 -8.26 7.70 1.89
CA GLN A 79 -7.62 8.95 2.28
C GLN A 79 -8.45 10.18 1.86
N ALA A 80 -9.14 10.11 0.73
CA ALA A 80 -10.06 11.16 0.30
C ALA A 80 -11.34 11.20 1.13
N ASN A 81 -11.83 10.03 1.58
CA ASN A 81 -13.04 9.88 2.38
C ASN A 81 -12.78 8.91 3.55
N ALA A 82 -12.09 9.41 4.58
CA ALA A 82 -11.72 8.60 5.74
C ALA A 82 -12.99 8.14 6.48
N PRO A 83 -13.21 6.82 6.62
CA PRO A 83 -14.33 6.32 7.40
C PRO A 83 -14.11 6.60 8.90
N GLU A 84 -15.21 6.87 9.61
CA GLU A 84 -15.16 7.04 11.06
C GLU A 84 -14.62 5.78 11.75
N GLY A 85 -13.77 5.95 12.76
CA GLY A 85 -13.26 4.85 13.59
C GLY A 85 -12.05 4.09 13.03
N VAL A 86 -11.55 4.44 11.83
CA VAL A 86 -10.32 3.86 11.29
C VAL A 86 -9.11 4.69 11.73
N THR A 87 -8.32 4.13 12.65
CA THR A 87 -7.17 4.81 13.27
C THR A 87 -5.88 4.00 13.22
N THR A 88 -5.94 2.73 12.80
CA THR A 88 -4.80 1.80 12.79
C THR A 88 -4.53 1.27 11.38
N LEU A 89 -3.29 0.84 11.15
CA LEU A 89 -2.91 0.24 9.87
C LEU A 89 -3.66 -1.07 9.62
N GLU A 90 -3.87 -1.90 10.64
CA GLU A 90 -4.59 -3.17 10.52
C GLU A 90 -6.02 -2.94 10.02
N GLN A 91 -6.75 -1.97 10.60
CA GLN A 91 -8.09 -1.61 10.14
C GLN A 91 -8.09 -1.10 8.69
N VAL A 92 -7.06 -0.34 8.29
CA VAL A 92 -6.91 0.09 6.91
C VAL A 92 -6.72 -1.14 6.02
N ILE A 93 -5.80 -2.05 6.35
CA ILE A 93 -5.53 -3.27 5.58
C ILE A 93 -6.78 -4.14 5.43
N ASP A 94 -7.61 -4.28 6.47
CA ASP A 94 -8.86 -5.04 6.42
C ASP A 94 -9.87 -4.48 5.39
N LEU A 95 -9.78 -3.18 5.08
CA LEU A 95 -10.61 -2.51 4.07
C LEU A 95 -10.01 -2.54 2.66
N LEU A 96 -8.76 -2.98 2.51
CA LEU A 96 -8.07 -3.06 1.22
C LEU A 96 -8.34 -4.40 0.53
N PRO A 97 -8.27 -4.46 -0.81
CA PRO A 97 -8.33 -5.71 -1.56
C PRO A 97 -7.27 -6.70 -1.08
N GLN A 98 -7.69 -7.91 -0.75
CA GLN A 98 -6.80 -8.96 -0.22
C GLN A 98 -6.11 -9.73 -1.36
N PRO A 99 -4.84 -10.15 -1.20
CA PRO A 99 -4.05 -10.75 -2.28
C PRO A 99 -4.68 -12.02 -2.86
N GLN A 100 -5.37 -12.82 -2.04
CA GLN A 100 -5.98 -14.09 -2.45
C GLN A 100 -7.05 -13.92 -3.55
N ALA A 101 -7.60 -12.72 -3.73
CA ALA A 101 -8.58 -12.42 -4.77
C ALA A 101 -7.98 -12.25 -6.18
N PHE A 102 -6.65 -12.23 -6.33
CA PHE A 102 -5.97 -11.84 -7.57
C PHE A 102 -5.33 -13.01 -8.34
N GLY A 103 -5.71 -14.25 -8.04
CA GLY A 103 -5.36 -15.41 -8.88
C GLY A 103 -3.87 -15.72 -8.93
N TRP A 104 -3.15 -15.55 -7.82
CA TRP A 104 -1.75 -15.94 -7.72
C TRP A 104 -1.59 -17.44 -8.00
N PRO A 105 -0.64 -17.84 -8.88
CA PRO A 105 -0.37 -19.25 -9.11
C PRO A 105 0.14 -19.93 -7.83
N VAL A 106 -0.15 -21.22 -7.72
CA VAL A 106 0.29 -22.11 -6.62
C VAL A 106 1.68 -22.68 -6.88
#